data_AF-A0A371ML75-F1
#
_entry.id   AF-A0A371ML75-F1
#
_cell.length_a   1.000
_cell.length_b   1.000
_cell.length_c   1.000
_cell.angle_alpha   90.00
_cell.angle_beta   90.00
_cell.angle_gamma   90.00
#
_symmetry.space_group_name_H-M   'P 1'
#
loop_
_entity.id
_entity.type
_entity.pdbx_description
1 polymer ?
#
loop_
_entity_poly.entity_id
_entity_poly.type
_entity_poly.pdbx_seq_one_letter_code
_entity_poly.pdbx_strand_id
1 'polypeptide(L)'
;MPDIPSLFGGSRGDRFDDSDQFVPEHLPDPDAFLDGHRVLEGDDHVAVHRVARELFEERGVYDVTFGYNLARLNLDQRHPDAGFRYAEDRDDPSILRVEFTPTTPFCPQSKTLTVGAFRAWNGLADRHDYDRVRVRVAPMHQQADAINAELDAMDAGDLLAEADHSARAAGSPAGERDDGVESGSLSLSEEFEAALNRLSGEKQ
;
A
#
# COMPACT_ATOMS: atom_id res chain seq x y z
N MET A 1 -6.72 -21.65 54.68
CA MET A 1 -5.64 -22.02 53.74
C MET A 1 -4.93 -20.74 53.36
N PRO A 2 -3.59 -20.72 53.24
CA PRO A 2 -2.89 -19.51 52.83
C PRO A 2 -3.21 -19.18 51.37
N ASP A 3 -3.35 -17.87 51.10
CA ASP A 3 -3.54 -17.31 49.76
C ASP A 3 -2.24 -17.49 48.97
N ILE A 4 -2.32 -18.20 47.84
CA ILE A 4 -1.19 -18.40 46.94
C ILE A 4 -1.32 -17.34 45.84
N PRO A 5 -0.38 -16.38 45.71
CA PRO A 5 -0.42 -15.43 44.61
C PRO A 5 -0.19 -16.19 43.30
N SER A 6 -1.18 -16.11 42.41
CA SER A 6 -1.13 -16.69 41.06
C SER A 6 0.09 -16.17 40.29
N LEU A 7 0.96 -17.10 39.88
CA LEU A 7 2.20 -16.89 39.14
C LEU A 7 2.09 -17.27 37.65
N PHE A 8 0.89 -17.19 37.04
CA PHE A 8 0.70 -17.53 35.63
C PHE A 8 -0.27 -16.58 34.92
N GLY A 9 0.27 -15.83 33.94
CA GLY A 9 -0.49 -15.34 32.79
C GLY A 9 -0.89 -13.86 32.79
N GLY A 10 0.10 -12.96 32.70
CA GLY A 10 -0.18 -11.64 32.10
C GLY A 10 -0.75 -11.87 30.70
N SER A 11 -2.00 -11.44 30.49
CA SER A 11 -2.70 -11.63 29.22
C SER A 11 -1.88 -11.04 28.08
N ARG A 12 -1.83 -11.72 26.94
CA ARG A 12 -1.20 -11.21 25.71
C ARG A 12 -1.83 -9.88 25.23
N GLY A 13 -2.93 -9.44 25.85
CA GLY A 13 -3.58 -8.14 25.66
C GLY A 13 -2.97 -6.95 26.41
N ASP A 14 -1.92 -7.15 27.21
CA ASP A 14 -1.28 -6.06 28.00
C ASP A 14 -0.09 -5.40 27.28
N ARG A 15 0.04 -5.62 25.96
CA ARG A 15 1.16 -5.10 25.13
C ARG A 15 0.69 -4.34 23.90
N PHE A 16 -0.62 -4.35 23.66
CA PHE A 16 -1.21 -3.67 22.53
C PHE A 16 -2.23 -2.66 23.05
N ASP A 17 -2.21 -1.46 22.51
CA ASP A 17 -3.28 -0.50 22.74
C ASP A 17 -4.60 -0.99 22.13
N ASP A 18 -5.69 -0.39 22.61
CA ASP A 18 -7.00 -0.58 21.98
C ASP A 18 -6.96 -0.01 20.56
N SER A 19 -7.48 -0.76 19.59
CA SER A 19 -7.49 -0.34 18.19
C SER A 19 -8.37 0.89 17.92
N ASP A 20 -9.28 1.21 18.84
CA ASP A 20 -10.16 2.37 18.74
C ASP A 20 -9.64 3.58 19.54
N GLN A 21 -8.40 3.50 20.05
CA GLN A 21 -7.78 4.57 20.83
C GLN A 21 -6.60 5.19 20.08
N PHE A 22 -6.53 6.52 20.11
CA PHE A 22 -5.35 7.26 19.73
C PHE A 22 -4.45 7.47 20.96
N VAL A 23 -3.25 6.89 20.94
CA VAL A 23 -2.24 7.01 22.01
C VAL A 23 -0.97 7.63 21.41
N PRO A 24 -0.81 8.96 21.44
CA PRO A 24 0.33 9.65 20.82
C PRO A 24 1.69 9.12 21.30
N GLU A 25 1.79 8.74 22.58
CA GLU A 25 3.03 8.27 23.20
C GLU A 25 3.51 6.91 22.67
N HIS A 26 2.66 6.18 21.95
CA HIS A 26 2.97 4.90 21.33
C HIS A 26 2.98 4.99 19.79
N LEU A 27 3.09 6.21 19.25
CA LEU A 27 3.19 6.47 17.82
C LEU A 27 4.47 7.24 17.50
N PRO A 28 5.07 7.02 16.31
CA PRO A 28 6.21 7.81 15.90
C PRO A 28 5.83 9.28 15.71
N ASP A 29 6.78 10.16 16.02
CA ASP A 29 6.68 11.57 15.66
C ASP A 29 6.60 11.72 14.12
N PRO A 30 5.70 12.54 13.58
CA PRO A 30 5.69 12.89 12.16
C PRO A 30 6.99 13.57 11.74
N ASP A 31 7.62 13.11 10.67
CA ASP A 31 8.86 13.71 10.14
C ASP A 31 8.57 14.66 8.94
N ALA A 32 9.62 15.14 8.27
CA ALA A 32 9.58 16.16 7.23
C ALA A 32 8.66 15.84 6.03
N PHE A 33 8.28 14.58 5.81
CA PHE A 33 7.32 14.23 4.77
C PHE A 33 5.89 14.67 5.09
N LEU A 34 5.55 14.72 6.37
CA LEU A 34 4.23 15.14 6.87
C LEU A 34 4.23 16.59 7.36
N ASP A 35 5.41 17.21 7.54
CA ASP A 35 5.53 18.62 7.92
C ASP A 35 4.81 19.54 6.92
N GLY A 36 4.12 20.56 7.45
CA GLY A 36 3.31 21.49 6.69
C GLY A 36 1.93 20.96 6.25
N HIS A 37 1.67 19.66 6.34
CA HIS A 37 0.39 19.02 6.02
C HIS A 37 -0.53 18.93 7.24
N ARG A 38 -1.80 18.56 7.05
CA ARG A 38 -2.72 18.33 8.17
C ARG A 38 -2.49 16.92 8.71
N VAL A 39 -1.60 16.79 9.69
CA VAL A 39 -1.37 15.53 10.40
C VAL A 39 -2.66 15.09 11.11
N LEU A 40 -3.04 13.83 10.92
CA LEU A 40 -4.23 13.26 11.53
C LEU A 40 -3.92 12.79 12.96
N GLU A 41 -4.84 13.14 13.86
CA GLU A 41 -4.79 12.85 15.30
C GLU A 41 -6.17 12.41 15.77
N GLY A 42 -6.23 11.82 16.96
CA GLY A 42 -7.50 11.40 17.58
C GLY A 42 -8.32 10.46 16.69
N ASP A 43 -9.61 10.76 16.58
CA ASP A 43 -10.57 9.93 15.83
C ASP A 43 -10.26 9.88 14.32
N ASP A 44 -9.74 10.97 13.74
CA ASP A 44 -9.38 11.02 12.32
C ASP A 44 -8.24 10.04 12.01
N HIS A 45 -7.23 9.98 12.89
CA HIS A 45 -6.16 9.00 12.77
C HIS A 45 -6.68 7.58 12.92
N VAL A 46 -7.51 7.32 13.94
CA VAL A 46 -8.07 5.99 14.20
C VAL A 46 -8.92 5.50 13.01
N ALA A 47 -9.73 6.37 12.42
CA ALA A 47 -10.55 6.05 11.26
C ALA A 47 -9.71 5.61 10.06
N VAL A 48 -8.70 6.40 9.68
CA VAL A 48 -7.77 6.06 8.59
C VAL A 48 -6.98 4.79 8.91
N HIS A 49 -6.54 4.64 10.15
CA HIS A 49 -5.76 3.48 10.57
C HIS A 49 -6.57 2.18 10.55
N ARG A 50 -7.87 2.24 10.88
CA ARG A 50 -8.78 1.09 10.76
C ARG A 50 -8.91 0.63 9.31
N VAL A 51 -9.07 1.58 8.38
CA VAL A 51 -9.08 1.28 6.95
C VAL A 51 -7.75 0.65 6.54
N ALA A 52 -6.62 1.24 6.93
CA ALA A 52 -5.29 0.68 6.65
C ALA A 52 -5.17 -0.80 7.06
N ARG A 53 -5.63 -1.12 8.28
CA ARG A 53 -5.65 -2.49 8.80
C ARG A 53 -6.47 -3.43 7.92
N GLU A 54 -7.66 -3.03 7.50
CA GLU A 54 -8.54 -3.82 6.64
C GLU A 54 -7.93 -4.06 5.25
N LEU A 55 -7.38 -3.01 4.63
CA LEU A 55 -6.70 -3.11 3.35
C LEU A 55 -5.49 -4.04 3.41
N PHE A 56 -4.70 -3.94 4.48
CA PHE A 56 -3.52 -4.77 4.69
C PHE A 56 -3.88 -6.22 4.96
N GLU A 57 -5.02 -6.46 5.61
CA GLU A 57 -5.56 -7.79 5.82
C GLU A 57 -5.93 -8.43 4.48
N GLU A 58 -6.71 -7.73 3.66
CA GLU A 58 -7.15 -8.21 2.35
C GLU A 58 -5.98 -8.45 1.39
N ARG A 59 -4.95 -7.60 1.45
CA ARG A 59 -3.80 -7.64 0.54
C ARG A 59 -2.59 -8.41 1.08
N GLY A 60 -2.69 -8.96 2.28
CA GLY A 60 -1.63 -9.75 2.90
C GLY A 60 -0.37 -8.94 3.26
N VAL A 61 -0.53 -7.68 3.65
CA VAL A 61 0.58 -6.82 4.11
C VAL A 61 0.89 -7.14 5.57
N TYR A 62 1.79 -8.10 5.77
CA TYR A 62 2.14 -8.67 7.07
C TYR A 62 3.62 -8.50 7.37
N ASP A 63 3.94 -8.12 8.62
CA ASP A 63 5.31 -8.20 9.12
C ASP A 63 5.59 -9.63 9.58
N VAL A 64 6.40 -10.36 8.82
CA VAL A 64 6.76 -11.75 9.13
C VAL A 64 7.65 -11.88 10.37
N THR A 65 8.34 -10.81 10.74
CA THR A 65 9.20 -10.76 11.95
C THR A 65 8.34 -10.84 13.20
N PHE A 66 7.22 -10.12 13.20
CA PHE A 66 6.29 -10.08 14.34
C PHE A 66 5.10 -11.04 14.18
N GLY A 67 4.83 -11.53 12.97
CA GLY A 67 3.78 -12.48 12.68
C GLY A 67 2.38 -11.87 12.73
N TYR A 68 2.23 -10.59 12.36
CA TYR A 68 0.95 -9.90 12.34
C TYR A 68 0.79 -8.94 11.16
N ASN A 69 -0.46 -8.54 10.91
CA ASN A 69 -0.81 -7.47 9.99
C ASN A 69 -0.01 -6.20 10.32
N LEU A 70 0.62 -5.60 9.31
CA LEU A 70 1.57 -4.51 9.49
C LEU A 70 0.99 -3.30 10.25
N ALA A 71 -0.30 -2.99 10.08
CA ALA A 71 -0.94 -1.87 10.78
C ALA A 71 -0.95 -2.07 12.31
N ARG A 72 -0.93 -3.33 12.78
CA ARG A 72 -0.92 -3.64 14.21
C ARG A 72 0.33 -3.12 14.93
N LEU A 73 1.40 -2.77 14.20
CA LEU A 73 2.60 -2.18 14.78
C LEU A 73 2.31 -0.89 15.56
N ASN A 74 1.36 -0.05 15.07
CA ASN A 74 0.93 1.17 15.76
C ASN A 74 0.33 0.96 17.16
N LEU A 75 -0.08 -0.27 17.46
CA LEU A 75 -0.66 -0.60 18.76
C LEU A 75 0.40 -1.23 19.67
N ASP A 76 1.56 -1.64 19.16
CA ASP A 76 2.54 -2.45 19.88
C ASP A 76 3.38 -1.59 20.84
N GLN A 77 3.03 -1.58 22.11
CA GLN A 77 3.68 -0.77 23.17
C GLN A 77 5.18 -1.07 23.37
N ARG A 78 5.69 -2.16 22.77
CA ARG A 78 7.13 -2.48 22.76
C ARG A 78 7.92 -1.65 21.75
N HIS A 79 7.23 -1.01 20.81
CA HIS A 79 7.79 -0.24 19.71
C HIS A 79 7.06 1.11 19.58
N PRO A 80 7.06 1.96 20.62
CA PRO A 80 6.28 3.20 20.65
C PRO A 80 6.70 4.21 19.57
N ASP A 81 7.92 4.08 19.04
CA ASP A 81 8.43 4.97 17.99
C ASP A 81 8.30 4.36 16.58
N ALA A 82 7.45 3.33 16.39
CA ALA A 82 7.32 2.62 15.12
C ALA A 82 5.85 2.47 14.70
N GLY A 83 5.61 2.36 13.40
CA GLY A 83 4.27 2.28 12.83
C GLY A 83 4.03 3.37 11.80
N PHE A 84 2.76 3.74 11.63
CA PHE A 84 2.30 4.69 10.62
C PHE A 84 1.86 6.02 11.22
N ARG A 85 2.15 7.11 10.50
CA ARG A 85 1.51 8.40 10.68
C ARG A 85 0.87 8.84 9.37
N TYR A 86 -0.18 9.63 9.50
CA TYR A 86 -1.03 10.05 8.39
C TYR A 86 -1.16 11.56 8.36
N ALA A 87 -1.21 12.14 7.17
CA ALA A 87 -1.58 13.53 6.97
C ALA A 87 -2.38 13.70 5.68
N GLU A 88 -3.37 14.59 5.68
CA GLU A 88 -3.98 15.07 4.45
C GLU A 88 -3.08 16.13 3.83
N ASP A 89 -2.87 16.04 2.51
CA ASP A 89 -2.10 17.06 1.79
C ASP A 89 -2.76 18.44 1.96
N ARG A 90 -1.93 19.48 2.08
CA ARG A 90 -2.38 20.83 2.36
C ARG A 90 -3.06 21.43 1.14
N ASP A 91 -2.48 21.20 -0.02
CA ASP A 91 -2.90 21.81 -1.27
C ASP A 91 -4.01 20.97 -1.92
N ASP A 92 -4.07 19.67 -1.60
CA ASP A 92 -5.10 18.75 -2.10
C ASP A 92 -5.54 17.70 -1.05
N PRO A 93 -6.58 17.96 -0.25
CA PRO A 93 -7.02 17.04 0.80
C PRO A 93 -7.48 15.65 0.33
N SER A 94 -7.69 15.42 -0.98
CA SER A 94 -7.97 14.06 -1.49
C SER A 94 -6.73 13.17 -1.58
N ILE A 95 -5.54 13.73 -1.31
CA ILE A 95 -4.28 12.99 -1.22
C ILE A 95 -3.94 12.69 0.24
N LEU A 96 -3.95 11.41 0.60
CA LEU A 96 -3.44 10.94 1.88
C LEU A 96 -1.92 10.70 1.80
N ARG A 97 -1.20 11.26 2.76
CA ARG A 97 0.24 11.01 2.97
C ARG A 97 0.41 10.06 4.14
N VAL A 98 1.13 8.98 3.88
CA VAL A 98 1.39 7.90 4.84
C VAL A 98 2.89 7.79 5.04
N GLU A 99 3.35 8.00 6.27
CA GLU A 99 4.74 7.75 6.66
C GLU A 99 4.81 6.48 7.49
N PHE A 100 5.75 5.59 7.16
CA PHE A 100 6.04 4.36 7.88
C PHE A 100 7.41 4.45 8.56
N THR A 101 7.43 4.32 9.88
CA THR A 101 8.64 4.25 10.69
C THR A 101 8.87 2.80 11.12
N PRO A 102 9.94 2.13 10.63
CA PRO A 102 10.27 0.77 11.06
C PRO A 102 10.85 0.76 12.47
N THR A 103 10.84 -0.39 13.14
CA THR A 103 11.39 -0.52 14.51
C THR A 103 12.90 -0.33 14.60
N THR A 104 13.62 -0.38 13.46
CA THR A 104 15.07 -0.19 13.41
C THR A 104 15.51 0.47 12.09
N PRO A 105 16.67 1.17 12.07
CA PRO A 105 17.22 1.80 10.86
C PRO A 105 17.56 0.84 9.71
N PHE A 106 17.67 -0.46 10.01
CA PHE A 106 18.20 -1.49 9.10
C PHE A 106 17.15 -2.55 8.76
N CYS A 107 15.86 -2.31 9.03
CA CYS A 107 14.81 -3.28 8.82
C CYS A 107 14.83 -3.76 7.35
N PRO A 108 15.19 -5.04 7.08
CA PRO A 108 15.42 -5.52 5.72
C PRO A 108 14.12 -5.62 4.91
N GLN A 109 12.97 -5.53 5.59
CA GLN A 109 11.65 -5.68 5.01
C GLN A 109 11.01 -4.33 4.65
N SER A 110 11.59 -3.18 5.07
CA SER A 110 10.96 -1.85 4.92
C SER A 110 10.46 -1.60 3.49
N LYS A 111 11.28 -1.90 2.48
CA LYS A 111 10.91 -1.77 1.07
C LYS A 111 9.69 -2.62 0.70
N THR A 112 9.73 -3.92 1.03
CA THR A 112 8.65 -4.85 0.70
C THR A 112 7.36 -4.46 1.39
N LEU A 113 7.43 -4.06 2.66
CA LEU A 113 6.29 -3.65 3.48
C LEU A 113 5.65 -2.37 2.94
N THR A 114 6.43 -1.34 2.63
CA THR A 114 5.86 -0.07 2.12
C THR A 114 5.36 -0.16 0.69
N VAL A 115 6.01 -0.95 -0.17
CA VAL A 115 5.46 -1.26 -1.51
C VAL A 115 4.15 -2.05 -1.39
N GLY A 116 4.08 -3.00 -0.46
CA GLY A 116 2.85 -3.73 -0.15
C GLY A 116 1.73 -2.80 0.31
N ALA A 117 2.04 -1.92 1.27
CA ALA A 117 1.10 -0.92 1.78
C ALA A 117 0.62 0.04 0.67
N PHE A 118 1.52 0.57 -0.14
CA PHE A 118 1.20 1.45 -1.27
C PHE A 118 0.24 0.80 -2.26
N ARG A 119 0.51 -0.46 -2.64
CA ARG A 119 -0.37 -1.23 -3.54
C ARG A 119 -1.71 -1.57 -2.89
N ALA A 120 -1.73 -1.78 -1.57
CA ALA A 120 -2.96 -2.09 -0.86
C ALA A 120 -3.90 -0.89 -0.81
N TRP A 121 -3.37 0.29 -0.50
CA TRP A 121 -4.10 1.56 -0.55
C TRP A 121 -4.64 1.83 -1.95
N ASN A 122 -3.75 2.07 -2.92
CA ASN A 122 -4.17 2.52 -4.25
C ASN A 122 -4.87 1.43 -5.07
N GLY A 123 -4.63 0.15 -4.78
CA GLY A 123 -5.31 -0.95 -5.46
C GLY A 123 -6.74 -1.22 -4.96
N LEU A 124 -7.16 -0.61 -3.86
CA LEU A 124 -8.49 -0.75 -3.27
C LEU A 124 -9.10 0.64 -3.01
N ALA A 125 -8.88 1.58 -3.93
CA ALA A 125 -9.28 2.98 -3.78
C ALA A 125 -10.78 3.17 -3.47
N ASP A 126 -11.65 2.30 -3.98
CA ASP A 126 -13.10 2.33 -3.71
C ASP A 126 -13.49 2.08 -2.23
N ARG A 127 -12.51 1.77 -1.36
CA ARG A 127 -12.71 1.51 0.08
C ARG A 127 -12.46 2.73 0.96
N HIS A 128 -12.00 3.84 0.39
CA HIS A 128 -11.69 5.06 1.13
C HIS A 128 -11.97 6.31 0.30
N ASP A 129 -12.01 7.46 0.95
CA ASP A 129 -12.39 8.73 0.32
C ASP A 129 -11.22 9.49 -0.34
N TYR A 130 -10.02 8.91 -0.32
CA TYR A 130 -8.83 9.49 -0.95
C TYR A 130 -8.72 9.07 -2.41
N ASP A 131 -8.52 10.05 -3.31
CA ASP A 131 -8.22 9.79 -4.71
C ASP A 131 -6.84 9.15 -4.85
N ARG A 132 -5.91 9.48 -3.93
CA ARG A 132 -4.54 9.00 -3.97
C ARG A 132 -3.93 8.82 -2.59
N VAL A 133 -3.11 7.77 -2.43
CA VAL A 133 -2.33 7.56 -1.22
C VAL A 133 -0.84 7.46 -1.52
N ARG A 134 -0.07 8.41 -0.98
CA ARG A 134 1.39 8.43 -1.10
C ARG A 134 2.01 7.82 0.14
N VAL A 135 2.85 6.81 -0.03
CA VAL A 135 3.51 6.09 1.06
C VAL A 135 5.01 6.38 1.05
N ARG A 136 5.60 6.59 2.22
CA ARG A 136 7.05 6.71 2.40
C ARG A 136 7.56 5.97 3.63
N VAL A 137 8.85 5.65 3.62
CA VAL A 137 9.61 5.20 4.80
C VAL A 137 10.24 6.43 5.45
N ALA A 138 10.18 6.50 6.78
CA ALA A 138 10.78 7.57 7.57
C ALA A 138 12.30 7.69 7.32
N PRO A 139 12.87 8.91 7.30
CA PRO A 139 14.30 9.18 7.06
C PRO A 139 15.27 8.42 7.96
N MET A 140 14.83 8.00 9.15
CA MET A 140 15.65 7.21 10.08
C MET A 140 16.12 5.86 9.50
N HIS A 141 15.49 5.36 8.43
CA HIS A 141 15.91 4.13 7.75
C HIS A 141 17.06 4.41 6.77
N GLN A 142 18.13 3.62 6.82
CA GLN A 142 19.36 3.87 6.05
C GLN A 142 19.17 3.88 4.51
N GLN A 143 18.11 3.24 4.01
CA GLN A 143 17.76 3.21 2.59
C GLN A 143 16.51 4.03 2.27
N ALA A 144 16.06 4.92 3.17
CA ALA A 144 14.83 5.68 3.00
C ALA A 144 14.79 6.41 1.65
N ASP A 145 15.85 7.14 1.28
CA ASP A 145 15.92 7.88 0.02
C ASP A 145 15.69 6.98 -1.20
N ALA A 146 16.37 5.84 -1.26
CA ALA A 146 16.26 4.90 -2.37
C ALA A 146 14.85 4.27 -2.45
N ILE A 147 14.31 3.86 -1.30
CA ILE A 147 12.96 3.28 -1.23
C ILE A 147 11.91 4.32 -1.61
N ASN A 148 12.03 5.54 -1.11
CA ASN A 148 11.08 6.62 -1.36
C ASN A 148 11.13 7.10 -2.82
N ALA A 149 12.31 7.13 -3.45
CA ALA A 149 12.42 7.41 -4.88
C ALA A 149 11.72 6.33 -5.73
N GLU A 150 11.79 5.05 -5.33
CA GLU A 150 11.04 3.98 -6.01
C GLU A 150 9.54 4.12 -5.81
N LEU A 151 9.07 4.48 -4.60
CA LEU A 151 7.65 4.72 -4.32
C LEU A 151 7.12 5.91 -5.14
N ASP A 152 7.88 7.01 -5.23
CA ASP A 152 7.51 8.17 -6.08
C ASP A 152 7.48 7.80 -7.58
N ALA A 153 8.37 6.91 -8.03
CA ALA A 153 8.36 6.43 -9.41
C ALA A 153 7.15 5.53 -9.72
N MET A 154 6.75 4.67 -8.78
CA MET A 154 5.50 3.90 -8.88
C MET A 154 4.30 4.85 -8.90
N ASP A 155 4.34 5.89 -8.05
CA ASP A 155 3.29 6.88 -7.94
C ASP A 155 3.03 7.61 -9.27
N ALA A 156 4.10 8.12 -9.87
CA ALA A 156 4.05 8.74 -11.19
C ALA A 156 3.62 7.76 -12.30
N GLY A 157 4.03 6.50 -12.20
CA GLY A 157 3.68 5.46 -13.16
C GLY A 157 2.17 5.19 -13.21
N ASP A 158 1.52 5.11 -12.05
CA ASP A 158 0.06 4.92 -11.95
C ASP A 158 -0.70 6.10 -12.58
N LEU A 159 -0.28 7.34 -12.27
CA LEU A 159 -0.91 8.54 -12.83
C LEU A 159 -0.83 8.59 -14.37
N LEU A 160 0.32 8.17 -14.93
CA LEU A 160 0.48 8.08 -16.38
C LEU A 160 -0.44 7.01 -16.99
N ALA A 161 -0.61 5.86 -16.31
CA ALA A 161 -1.48 4.78 -16.75
C ALA A 161 -2.97 5.19 -16.72
N GLU A 162 -3.39 5.89 -15.66
CA GLU A 162 -4.75 6.43 -15.54
C GLU A 162 -5.06 7.48 -16.61
N ALA A 163 -4.10 8.36 -16.91
CA ALA A 163 -4.22 9.34 -17.97
C ALA A 163 -4.33 8.71 -19.37
N ASP A 164 -3.52 7.68 -19.68
CA ASP A 164 -3.62 6.92 -20.93
C ASP A 164 -4.97 6.18 -21.03
N HIS A 165 -5.43 5.56 -19.94
CA HIS A 165 -6.73 4.89 -19.90
C HIS A 165 -7.89 5.88 -20.17
N SER A 166 -7.84 7.06 -19.54
CA SER A 166 -8.81 8.13 -19.73
C SER A 166 -8.80 8.69 -21.15
N ALA A 167 -7.61 8.89 -21.73
CA ALA A 167 -7.47 9.35 -23.12
C ALA A 167 -8.03 8.33 -24.13
N ARG A 168 -7.83 7.03 -23.90
CA ARG A 168 -8.41 5.96 -24.73
C ARG A 168 -9.93 5.88 -24.59
N ALA A 169 -10.47 6.06 -23.38
CA ALA A 169 -11.91 6.08 -23.15
C ALA A 169 -12.60 7.29 -23.83
N ALA A 170 -11.97 8.47 -23.82
CA ALA A 170 -12.46 9.67 -24.49
C ALA A 170 -12.30 9.63 -26.03
N GLY A 171 -11.44 8.76 -26.56
CA GLY A 171 -11.06 8.65 -27.97
C GLY A 171 -12.02 7.87 -28.87
N SER A 172 -13.24 7.53 -28.44
CA SER A 172 -14.26 6.92 -29.31
C SER A 172 -15.33 7.93 -29.75
N PRO A 173 -15.13 8.67 -30.86
CA PRO A 173 -16.25 9.19 -31.62
C PRO A 173 -16.81 8.06 -32.49
N ALA A 174 -18.11 7.83 -32.39
CA ALA A 174 -18.87 7.07 -33.36
C ALA A 174 -18.67 7.70 -34.74
N GLY A 175 -17.93 7.00 -35.60
CA GLY A 175 -17.79 7.30 -37.01
C GLY A 175 -18.28 6.12 -37.81
N GLU A 176 -19.59 6.03 -38.02
CA GLU A 176 -20.13 5.33 -39.18
C GLU A 176 -19.51 5.94 -40.45
N ARG A 177 -18.71 5.14 -41.14
CA ARG A 177 -18.64 5.14 -42.60
C ARG A 177 -18.26 3.74 -43.06
N ASP A 178 -19.29 3.07 -43.57
CA ASP A 178 -19.22 2.03 -44.59
C ASP A 178 -18.25 2.45 -45.70
N ASP A 179 -17.19 1.66 -45.89
CA ASP A 179 -16.61 1.36 -47.20
C ASP A 179 -15.61 0.21 -47.00
N GLY A 180 -15.96 -0.95 -47.55
CA GLY A 180 -15.20 -2.18 -47.42
C GLY A 180 -13.80 -2.09 -48.04
N VAL A 181 -12.81 -2.55 -47.28
CA VAL A 181 -11.56 -3.12 -47.81
C VAL A 181 -11.16 -4.26 -46.88
N GLU A 182 -11.22 -5.49 -47.39
CA GLU A 182 -10.58 -6.64 -46.75
C GLU A 182 -9.08 -6.37 -46.62
N SER A 183 -8.60 -6.20 -45.39
CA SER A 183 -7.19 -6.27 -45.06
C SER A 183 -7.03 -7.32 -43.96
N GLY A 184 -6.48 -8.47 -44.37
CA GLY A 184 -6.36 -9.66 -43.53
C GLY A 184 -5.52 -9.41 -42.28
N SER A 185 -6.19 -9.30 -41.15
CA SER A 185 -5.63 -9.57 -39.83
C SER A 185 -5.75 -11.08 -39.61
N LEU A 186 -4.71 -11.83 -39.93
CA LEU A 186 -4.63 -13.22 -39.47
C LEU A 186 -4.58 -13.20 -37.95
N SER A 187 -5.50 -13.97 -37.35
CA SER A 187 -5.59 -14.08 -35.90
C SER A 187 -4.30 -14.70 -35.37
N LEU A 188 -3.76 -14.17 -34.27
CA LEU A 188 -2.58 -14.73 -33.57
C LEU A 188 -2.75 -16.23 -33.26
N SER A 189 -3.99 -16.73 -33.20
CA SER A 189 -4.30 -18.15 -33.06
C SER A 189 -3.91 -18.98 -34.29
N GLU A 190 -4.07 -18.46 -35.50
CA GLU A 190 -3.75 -19.16 -36.75
C GLU A 190 -2.24 -19.22 -37.00
N GLU A 191 -1.51 -18.14 -36.68
CA GLU A 191 -0.05 -18.14 -36.73
C GLU A 191 0.56 -19.10 -35.70
N PHE A 192 -0.05 -19.20 -34.51
CA PHE A 192 0.40 -20.12 -33.47
C PHE A 192 0.15 -21.59 -33.83
N GLU A 193 -1.00 -21.92 -34.41
CA GLU A 193 -1.29 -23.28 -34.90
C GLU A 193 -0.40 -23.67 -36.09
N ALA A 194 -0.11 -22.74 -37.01
CA ALA A 194 0.82 -22.99 -38.11
C ALA A 194 2.25 -23.26 -37.63
N ALA A 195 2.69 -22.61 -36.56
CA ALA A 195 4.00 -22.85 -35.95
C ALA A 195 4.08 -24.23 -35.28
N LEU A 196 3.03 -24.67 -34.58
CA LEU A 196 2.97 -25.99 -33.95
C LEU A 196 2.99 -27.13 -34.98
N ASN A 197 2.29 -26.98 -36.11
CA ASN A 197 2.29 -28.00 -37.17
C ASN A 197 3.65 -28.15 -37.87
N ARG A 198 4.47 -27.09 -37.97
CA ARG A 198 5.84 -27.21 -38.50
C ARG A 198 6.76 -27.97 -37.55
N LEU A 199 6.63 -27.76 -36.24
CA LEU A 199 7.44 -28.46 -35.22
C LEU A 199 7.09 -29.95 -35.10
N SER A 200 5.86 -30.35 -35.44
CA SER A 200 5.44 -31.75 -35.38
C SER A 200 5.78 -32.57 -36.64
N GLY A 201 6.35 -31.95 -37.68
CA GLY A 201 6.64 -32.58 -38.97
C GLY A 201 8.05 -33.20 -39.11
N GLU A 202 8.97 -32.93 -38.20
CA GLU A 202 10.35 -33.45 -38.26
C GLU A 202 10.51 -34.75 -37.44
N LYS A 203 9.83 -35.80 -37.90
CA LYS A 203 10.26 -37.18 -37.66
C LYS A 203 10.01 -38.01 -38.91
N GLN A 204 10.98 -37.97 -39.83
CA GLN A 204 11.36 -39.12 -40.62
C GLN A 204 12.88 -39.27 -40.56
#